data_AF-A0AAV4NRL8-F1
#
_entry.id   AF-A0AAV4NRL8-F1
#
_cell.length_a   1.000
_cell.length_b   1.000
_cell.length_c   1.000
_cell.angle_alpha   90.00
_cell.angle_beta   90.00
_cell.angle_gamma   90.00
#
_symmetry.space_group_name_H-M   'P 1'
#
loop_
_entity.id
_entity.type
_entity.pdbx_description
1 polymer ?
#
loop_
_entity_poly.entity_id
_entity_poly.type
_entity_poly.pdbx_seq_one_letter_code
_entity_poly.pdbx_strand_id
1 'polypeptide(L)'
;MFHYFNSPFGGFKVSISNLYGLNLILISMNDKRKNARTQGRFSSSDKDKDKQNEQKKSPPTNKNSDKPQNESFNSQSATKKIDVKYTSESNYSFEEFTKRKPEELKFDGRKEISKTENGVSEMIYNKNFLTEDEADHLRTVLSSSTEWNEKNIVIQGVEYPQPRLVAWYGPLPYSYSGTTLEAKEMPPSILQLKHRVEDYLKMFNINVELNSVLLNLYRDEKDSVAWHSDDELSMGVCPTIASVSLGAIRKFEIRPKKHVKDLADDTMYYINLSHGSLLIMDGSMQKDWMHRVPKEYHDKSARINLTFRTVYCND
;
A
#
# COMPACT_ATOMS: atom_id res chain seq x y z
N MET A 1 5.36 5.22 72.24
CA MET A 1 4.41 5.96 71.37
C MET A 1 4.46 5.30 70.01
N PHE A 2 3.47 4.47 69.66
CA PHE A 2 3.40 3.75 68.39
C PHE A 2 2.06 4.06 67.72
N HIS A 3 2.09 4.67 66.54
CA HIS A 3 0.93 4.76 65.67
C HIS A 3 1.37 4.53 64.22
N TYR A 4 0.96 3.39 63.67
CA TYR A 4 0.67 3.30 62.24
C TYR A 4 -0.49 4.23 61.92
N PHE A 5 -0.52 4.76 60.69
CA PHE A 5 -1.73 5.36 60.12
C PHE A 5 -2.03 4.71 58.76
N ASN A 6 -3.31 4.68 58.41
CA ASN A 6 -3.88 3.73 57.47
C ASN A 6 -3.99 4.27 56.03
N SER A 7 -4.00 3.35 55.07
CA SER A 7 -4.68 3.56 53.80
C SER A 7 -6.19 3.34 53.93
N PRO A 8 -7.00 3.92 53.03
CA PRO A 8 -8.34 3.44 52.76
C PRO A 8 -8.48 3.00 51.29
N PHE A 9 -8.36 1.69 51.02
CA PHE A 9 -8.87 1.09 49.79
C PHE A 9 -10.28 0.55 50.03
N GLY A 10 -11.26 0.99 49.24
CA GLY A 10 -12.59 0.37 49.19
C GLY A 10 -12.55 -0.92 48.40
N GLY A 11 -12.53 -2.08 49.07
CA GLY A 11 -12.48 -3.39 48.42
C GLY A 11 -13.85 -4.07 48.30
N PHE A 12 -14.19 -4.55 47.10
CA PHE A 12 -15.26 -5.54 46.92
C PHE A 12 -14.69 -6.96 46.97
N LYS A 13 -15.35 -7.85 47.73
CA LYS A 13 -15.15 -9.31 47.69
C LYS A 13 -16.38 -9.98 47.09
N VAL A 14 -16.15 -10.94 46.20
CA VAL A 14 -17.10 -12.02 45.89
C VAL A 14 -16.33 -13.34 45.94
N SER A 15 -16.99 -14.42 46.36
CA SER A 15 -16.33 -15.68 46.75
C SER A 15 -15.99 -16.59 45.57
N ILE A 16 -14.93 -17.39 45.74
CA ILE A 16 -14.70 -18.62 44.98
C ILE A 16 -15.41 -19.78 45.70
N SER A 17 -16.04 -20.68 44.94
CA SER A 17 -16.49 -21.99 45.40
C SER A 17 -16.42 -23.01 44.26
N ASN A 18 -15.82 -24.17 44.52
CA ASN A 18 -15.56 -25.21 43.51
C ASN A 18 -16.83 -25.82 42.92
N LEU A 19 -16.74 -26.34 41.69
CA LEU A 19 -17.13 -27.73 41.42
C LEU A 19 -16.38 -28.31 40.19
N TYR A 20 -16.49 -29.64 40.01
CA TYR A 20 -15.72 -30.44 39.06
C TYR A 20 -16.40 -30.53 37.68
N GLY A 21 -15.60 -30.76 36.63
CA GLY A 21 -16.09 -31.19 35.31
C GLY A 21 -14.95 -31.50 34.34
N LEU A 22 -14.84 -32.76 33.90
CA LEU A 22 -13.91 -33.12 32.82
C LEU A 22 -14.51 -32.78 31.44
N ASN A 23 -13.66 -32.50 30.46
CA ASN A 23 -13.73 -33.20 29.19
C ASN A 23 -12.40 -33.16 28.42
N LEU A 24 -11.96 -34.32 27.93
CA LEU A 24 -10.90 -34.43 26.92
C LEU A 24 -11.51 -34.24 25.54
N ILE A 25 -10.97 -33.32 24.73
CA ILE A 25 -11.08 -33.39 23.27
C ILE A 25 -9.68 -33.20 22.68
N LEU A 26 -9.05 -34.33 22.36
CA LEU A 26 -7.89 -34.38 21.47
C LEU A 26 -8.39 -34.34 20.02
N ILE A 27 -8.00 -33.34 19.25
CA ILE A 27 -8.14 -33.33 17.79
C ILE A 27 -6.75 -33.24 17.17
N SER A 28 -6.50 -34.13 16.21
CA SER A 28 -5.18 -34.40 15.65
C SER A 28 -4.64 -33.25 14.80
N MET A 29 -3.37 -32.90 14.98
CA MET A 29 -2.56 -32.37 13.89
C MET A 29 -2.49 -33.43 12.78
N ASN A 30 -2.53 -33.05 11.50
CA ASN A 30 -2.08 -33.94 10.44
C ASN A 30 -1.57 -33.15 9.22
N ASP A 31 -0.30 -33.34 8.87
CA ASP A 31 0.42 -32.57 7.86
C ASP A 31 0.52 -33.37 6.56
N LYS A 32 0.06 -32.80 5.44
CA LYS A 32 0.19 -33.40 4.10
C LYS A 32 0.47 -32.38 3.00
N ARG A 33 1.77 -32.12 2.79
CA ARG A 33 2.31 -31.58 1.52
C ARG A 33 2.46 -32.68 0.46
N LYS A 34 2.71 -32.26 -0.80
CA LYS A 34 3.04 -33.05 -2.02
C LYS A 34 1.81 -33.66 -2.71
N ASN A 35 1.70 -33.72 -4.04
CA ASN A 35 2.62 -33.31 -5.12
C ASN A 35 1.86 -32.89 -6.40
N ALA A 36 2.51 -32.15 -7.31
CA ALA A 36 1.94 -31.75 -8.60
C ALA A 36 2.15 -32.78 -9.73
N ARG A 37 1.30 -32.73 -10.76
CA ARG A 37 1.59 -33.21 -12.13
C ARG A 37 0.70 -32.49 -13.17
N THR A 38 0.99 -32.69 -14.46
CA THR A 38 0.71 -31.71 -15.53
C THR A 38 -0.01 -32.28 -16.77
N GLN A 39 -0.54 -31.36 -17.60
CA GLN A 39 -1.15 -31.57 -18.93
C GLN A 39 -2.55 -32.22 -18.93
N GLY A 40 -3.43 -31.92 -19.90
CA GLY A 40 -3.36 -30.93 -20.98
C GLY A 40 -4.44 -31.13 -22.06
N ARG A 41 -4.54 -30.20 -23.03
CA ARG A 41 -5.50 -30.12 -24.16
C ARG A 41 -6.98 -29.92 -23.81
N PHE A 42 -7.61 -29.02 -24.57
CA PHE A 42 -8.90 -29.29 -25.22
C PHE A 42 -8.80 -28.88 -26.69
N SER A 43 -9.53 -29.59 -27.56
CA SER A 43 -9.65 -29.32 -28.99
C SER A 43 -11.12 -29.30 -29.39
N SER A 44 -11.44 -28.58 -30.47
CA SER A 44 -12.79 -28.23 -30.91
C SER A 44 -13.56 -29.34 -31.63
N SER A 45 -14.89 -29.34 -31.48
CA SER A 45 -15.87 -29.91 -32.44
C SER A 45 -17.26 -29.30 -32.26
N ASP A 46 -17.93 -28.98 -33.37
CA ASP A 46 -19.23 -28.25 -33.45
C ASP A 46 -20.50 -29.10 -33.17
N LYS A 47 -21.67 -28.41 -33.26
CA LYS A 47 -23.06 -28.90 -33.49
C LYS A 47 -23.86 -29.37 -32.27
N ASP A 48 -25.20 -29.27 -32.21
CA ASP A 48 -26.26 -28.80 -33.15
C ASP A 48 -27.24 -27.86 -32.38
N LYS A 49 -27.86 -26.80 -32.95
CA LYS A 49 -29.07 -26.69 -33.82
C LYS A 49 -30.42 -27.19 -33.28
N ASP A 50 -31.31 -26.24 -32.94
CA ASP A 50 -32.60 -25.96 -33.62
C ASP A 50 -33.35 -24.81 -32.87
N LYS A 51 -34.53 -24.29 -33.27
CA LYS A 51 -35.04 -23.64 -34.50
C LYS A 51 -36.58 -23.51 -34.40
N GLN A 52 -37.13 -22.33 -34.68
CA GLN A 52 -38.54 -22.04 -35.05
C GLN A 52 -38.64 -20.63 -35.68
N ASN A 53 -39.71 -20.30 -36.42
CA ASN A 53 -39.59 -19.35 -37.55
C ASN A 53 -40.87 -18.54 -37.96
N GLU A 54 -41.40 -17.65 -37.11
CA GLU A 54 -42.48 -16.70 -37.48
C GLU A 54 -42.02 -15.23 -37.29
N GLN A 55 -41.97 -14.34 -38.30
CA GLN A 55 -42.98 -13.80 -39.24
C GLN A 55 -43.85 -12.67 -38.60
N LYS A 56 -44.13 -11.50 -39.22
CA LYS A 56 -43.89 -11.00 -40.60
C LYS A 56 -43.99 -9.45 -40.72
N LYS A 57 -43.11 -8.85 -41.56
CA LYS A 57 -43.27 -7.64 -42.41
C LYS A 57 -43.42 -6.19 -41.83
N SER A 58 -42.70 -5.28 -42.50
CA SER A 58 -42.80 -3.80 -42.56
C SER A 58 -43.59 -3.38 -43.84
N PRO A 59 -43.51 -2.17 -44.52
CA PRO A 59 -42.46 -1.12 -44.68
C PRO A 59 -43.08 0.32 -44.62
N PRO A 60 -42.65 1.41 -45.34
CA PRO A 60 -41.44 1.77 -46.13
C PRO A 60 -40.80 3.12 -45.67
N THR A 61 -39.87 3.86 -46.32
CA THR A 61 -39.10 3.79 -47.61
C THR A 61 -37.64 4.27 -47.30
N ASN A 62 -36.75 4.93 -48.07
CA ASN A 62 -36.52 5.47 -49.44
C ASN A 62 -34.98 5.46 -49.67
N LYS A 63 -34.37 5.22 -50.84
CA LYS A 63 -34.16 6.04 -52.08
C LYS A 63 -33.36 7.34 -51.89
N ASN A 64 -32.29 7.64 -52.63
CA ASN A 64 -31.60 6.98 -53.78
C ASN A 64 -30.06 7.07 -53.58
N SER A 65 -29.16 6.19 -54.08
CA SER A 65 -28.81 5.78 -55.46
C SER A 65 -28.02 6.87 -56.24
N ASP A 66 -26.97 6.62 -57.04
CA ASP A 66 -26.37 5.41 -57.66
C ASP A 66 -24.82 5.55 -57.78
N LYS A 67 -23.99 4.51 -57.57
CA LYS A 67 -23.28 3.60 -58.53
C LYS A 67 -22.28 4.26 -59.52
N PRO A 68 -21.32 3.50 -60.13
CA PRO A 68 -20.98 2.06 -60.02
C PRO A 68 -19.61 1.87 -59.29
N GLN A 69 -18.75 0.83 -59.40
CA GLN A 69 -18.58 -0.42 -60.20
C GLN A 69 -18.10 -1.60 -59.30
N ASN A 70 -17.93 -2.80 -59.89
CA ASN A 70 -17.11 -3.90 -59.36
C ASN A 70 -15.79 -4.00 -60.14
N GLU A 71 -14.72 -4.53 -59.53
CA GLU A 71 -14.12 -5.79 -59.99
C GLU A 71 -13.27 -6.47 -58.89
N SER A 72 -13.03 -7.77 -59.03
CA SER A 72 -12.61 -8.66 -57.95
C SER A 72 -11.14 -9.08 -58.03
N PHE A 73 -10.44 -9.16 -56.89
CA PHE A 73 -9.17 -9.88 -56.78
C PHE A 73 -9.09 -10.81 -55.57
N ASN A 74 -8.42 -11.95 -55.74
CA ASN A 74 -8.30 -13.04 -54.78
C ASN A 74 -7.55 -12.62 -53.50
N SER A 75 -8.13 -12.86 -52.33
CA SER A 75 -7.41 -12.93 -51.05
C SER A 75 -7.12 -14.40 -50.69
N GLN A 76 -6.03 -14.94 -51.23
CA GLN A 76 -5.53 -16.26 -50.81
C GLN A 76 -5.16 -16.24 -49.32
N SER A 77 -5.60 -17.25 -48.56
CA SER A 77 -5.33 -17.36 -47.12
C SER A 77 -3.86 -17.74 -46.85
N ALA A 78 -2.98 -16.74 -46.91
CA ALA A 78 -1.57 -16.88 -46.58
C ALA A 78 -1.38 -17.02 -45.07
N THR A 79 -1.51 -18.25 -44.54
CA THR A 79 -1.18 -18.60 -43.15
C THR A 79 0.33 -18.52 -42.93
N LYS A 80 0.81 -17.28 -42.76
CA LYS A 80 2.22 -16.95 -42.55
C LYS A 80 2.65 -17.46 -41.16
N LYS A 81 3.15 -18.70 -41.12
CA LYS A 81 3.81 -19.26 -39.92
C LYS A 81 4.94 -18.31 -39.52
N ILE A 82 4.82 -17.72 -38.34
CA ILE A 82 5.92 -16.99 -37.71
C ILE A 82 6.78 -18.04 -37.00
N ASP A 83 7.79 -18.55 -37.71
CA ASP A 83 8.81 -19.40 -37.09
C ASP A 83 9.65 -18.54 -36.15
N VAL A 84 9.26 -18.52 -34.88
CA VAL A 84 10.00 -17.87 -33.79
C VAL A 84 11.30 -18.63 -33.56
N LYS A 85 12.33 -18.27 -34.33
CA LYS A 85 13.71 -18.69 -34.05
C LYS A 85 14.16 -18.04 -32.75
N TYR A 86 14.19 -18.84 -31.68
CA TYR A 86 14.92 -18.50 -30.47
C TYR A 86 16.41 -18.43 -30.80
N THR A 87 16.96 -17.23 -30.96
CA THR A 87 18.40 -17.02 -30.89
C THR A 87 18.83 -17.15 -29.43
N SER A 88 19.96 -17.83 -29.18
CA SER A 88 20.53 -17.99 -27.84
C SER A 88 21.29 -16.74 -27.35
N GLU A 89 20.94 -15.56 -27.89
CA GLU A 89 21.65 -14.28 -27.72
C GLU A 89 20.80 -13.28 -26.93
N SER A 90 19.96 -13.79 -26.03
CA SER A 90 19.43 -12.97 -24.95
C SER A 90 20.56 -12.64 -23.97
N ASN A 91 21.20 -11.48 -24.12
CA ASN A 91 22.27 -10.99 -23.23
C ASN A 91 21.83 -10.73 -21.76
N TYR A 92 20.58 -11.08 -21.41
CA TYR A 92 20.07 -11.13 -20.04
C TYR A 92 20.72 -12.28 -19.27
N SER A 93 21.67 -11.96 -18.39
CA SER A 93 22.20 -12.96 -17.46
C SER A 93 21.23 -13.18 -16.29
N PHE A 94 21.29 -14.35 -15.66
CA PHE A 94 20.50 -14.62 -14.44
C PHE A 94 20.92 -13.70 -13.27
N GLU A 95 22.15 -13.19 -13.30
CA GLU A 95 22.73 -12.34 -12.26
C GLU A 95 22.12 -10.93 -12.29
N GLU A 96 21.80 -10.38 -13.47
CA GLU A 96 21.00 -9.14 -13.59
C GLU A 96 19.64 -9.27 -12.88
N PHE A 97 19.07 -10.48 -12.86
CA PHE A 97 17.82 -10.76 -12.15
C PHE A 97 18.02 -10.85 -10.63
N THR A 98 19.21 -11.24 -10.16
CA THR A 98 19.51 -11.26 -8.72
C THR A 98 19.66 -9.86 -8.13
N LYS A 99 20.25 -8.91 -8.86
CA LYS A 99 20.40 -7.50 -8.43
C LYS A 99 19.08 -6.76 -8.19
N ARG A 100 17.94 -7.28 -8.68
CA ARG A 100 16.63 -6.58 -8.64
C ARG A 100 15.71 -7.04 -7.49
N LYS A 101 16.20 -7.80 -6.52
CA LYS A 101 15.44 -8.16 -5.32
C LYS A 101 15.76 -7.20 -4.18
N PRO A 102 14.75 -6.52 -3.58
CA PRO A 102 14.99 -5.64 -2.44
C PRO A 102 15.56 -6.38 -1.22
N GLU A 103 16.60 -5.84 -0.62
CA GLU A 103 17.22 -6.36 0.61
C GLU A 103 16.44 -5.92 1.86
N GLU A 104 16.40 -6.77 2.90
CA GLU A 104 15.57 -6.51 4.09
C GLU A 104 16.33 -5.70 5.15
N LEU A 105 15.89 -4.47 5.39
CA LEU A 105 16.42 -3.62 6.46
C LEU A 105 15.89 -4.08 7.81
N LYS A 106 16.77 -4.68 8.61
CA LYS A 106 16.50 -5.08 10.01
C LYS A 106 17.24 -4.15 10.95
N PHE A 107 16.52 -3.18 11.49
CA PHE A 107 16.98 -2.23 12.51
C PHE A 107 15.79 -1.81 13.38
N ASP A 108 16.10 -1.21 14.53
CA ASP A 108 15.16 -0.55 15.43
C ASP A 108 15.96 0.64 16.03
N GLY A 109 15.35 1.82 16.13
CA GLY A 109 16.06 3.09 16.28
C GLY A 109 16.49 3.73 14.94
N ARG A 110 17.51 4.60 14.98
CA ARG A 110 18.00 5.42 13.85
C ARG A 110 18.96 4.63 12.95
N LYS A 111 18.84 4.83 11.63
CA LYS A 111 19.76 4.31 10.61
C LYS A 111 19.99 5.33 9.49
N GLU A 112 21.27 5.65 9.24
CA GLU A 112 21.69 6.26 7.98
C GLU A 112 21.47 5.26 6.83
N ILE A 113 20.80 5.72 5.78
CA ILE A 113 20.52 4.98 4.54
C ILE A 113 21.52 5.38 3.45
N SER A 114 21.80 6.67 3.33
CA SER A 114 22.81 7.21 2.41
C SER A 114 23.29 8.61 2.79
N LYS A 115 24.41 9.01 2.22
CA LYS A 115 24.94 10.36 2.27
C LYS A 115 25.40 10.79 0.88
N THR A 116 24.92 11.95 0.42
CA THR A 116 25.02 12.41 -0.97
C THR A 116 25.30 13.92 -1.03
N GLU A 117 25.43 14.49 -2.24
CA GLU A 117 25.43 15.95 -2.44
C GLU A 117 24.18 16.66 -1.87
N ASN A 118 23.05 15.95 -1.68
CA ASN A 118 21.83 16.49 -1.07
C ASN A 118 21.83 16.48 0.46
N GLY A 119 22.79 15.82 1.13
CA GLY A 119 22.85 15.68 2.59
C GLY A 119 22.81 14.21 3.05
N VAL A 120 22.27 13.98 4.26
CA VAL A 120 22.10 12.64 4.84
C VAL A 120 20.64 12.22 4.71
N SER A 121 20.40 11.02 4.21
CA SER A 121 19.09 10.37 4.18
C SER A 121 19.00 9.36 5.32
N GLU A 122 18.09 9.57 6.27
CA GLU A 122 17.91 8.73 7.45
C GLU A 122 16.52 8.11 7.53
N MET A 123 16.44 6.92 8.14
CA MET A 123 15.20 6.33 8.60
C MET A 123 15.31 6.03 10.09
N ILE A 124 14.24 6.27 10.85
CA ILE A 124 14.12 5.84 12.24
C ILE A 124 12.93 4.89 12.32
N TYR A 125 13.15 3.65 12.75
CA TYR A 125 12.08 2.69 12.96
C TYR A 125 11.86 2.47 14.45
N ASN A 126 10.62 2.24 14.84
CA ASN A 126 10.26 1.71 16.14
C ASN A 126 9.16 0.67 15.94
N LYS A 127 9.54 -0.60 16.07
CA LYS A 127 8.61 -1.72 15.89
C LYS A 127 7.46 -1.70 16.92
N ASN A 128 7.74 -1.24 18.13
CA ASN A 128 6.86 -1.36 19.30
C ASN A 128 6.39 0.03 19.79
N PHE A 129 6.16 0.97 18.85
CA PHE A 129 5.84 2.37 19.17
C PHE A 129 4.48 2.52 19.88
N LEU A 130 3.50 1.70 19.50
CA LEU A 130 2.27 1.44 20.25
C LEU A 130 2.30 0.01 20.82
N THR A 131 1.62 -0.22 21.94
CA THR A 131 1.30 -1.59 22.38
C THR A 131 0.25 -2.22 21.45
N GLU A 132 0.08 -3.54 21.54
CA GLU A 132 -0.92 -4.27 20.76
C GLU A 132 -2.34 -3.76 21.06
N ASP A 133 -2.70 -3.57 22.35
CA ASP A 133 -3.98 -2.99 22.77
C ASP A 133 -4.20 -1.56 22.26
N GLU A 134 -3.19 -0.69 22.35
CA GLU A 134 -3.25 0.69 21.86
C GLU A 134 -3.49 0.72 20.33
N ALA A 135 -2.76 -0.13 19.62
CA ALA A 135 -2.83 -0.21 18.17
C ALA A 135 -4.17 -0.79 17.70
N ASP A 136 -4.71 -1.81 18.38
CA ASP A 136 -5.99 -2.43 17.99
C ASP A 136 -7.19 -1.57 18.38
N HIS A 137 -7.14 -0.85 19.51
CA HIS A 137 -8.12 0.19 19.83
C HIS A 137 -8.13 1.29 18.76
N LEU A 138 -6.97 1.86 18.44
CA LEU A 138 -6.85 2.91 17.42
C LEU A 138 -7.30 2.41 16.04
N ARG A 139 -6.94 1.17 15.65
CA ARG A 139 -7.40 0.53 14.41
C ARG A 139 -8.93 0.45 14.37
N THR A 140 -9.56 0.02 15.46
CA THR A 140 -11.02 -0.12 15.58
C THR A 140 -11.73 1.24 15.47
N VAL A 141 -11.20 2.28 16.12
CA VAL A 141 -11.70 3.66 16.00
C VAL A 141 -11.60 4.13 14.55
N LEU A 142 -10.42 4.10 13.92
CA LEU A 142 -10.23 4.60 12.56
C LEU A 142 -10.98 3.79 11.49
N SER A 143 -11.16 2.47 11.68
CA SER A 143 -12.01 1.66 10.80
C SER A 143 -13.49 2.02 10.86
N SER A 144 -13.97 2.65 11.95
CA SER A 144 -15.39 2.99 12.15
C SER A 144 -15.73 4.47 12.04
N SER A 145 -14.78 5.38 12.34
CA SER A 145 -15.01 6.83 12.37
C SER A 145 -14.39 7.62 11.21
N THR A 146 -13.59 7.00 10.34
CA THR A 146 -12.94 7.71 9.21
C THR A 146 -13.81 7.66 7.95
N GLU A 147 -14.04 8.83 7.35
CA GLU A 147 -14.69 9.00 6.05
C GLU A 147 -13.76 8.58 4.90
N TRP A 148 -13.67 7.28 4.67
CA TRP A 148 -12.83 6.69 3.63
C TRP A 148 -13.32 7.07 2.22
N ASN A 149 -12.48 7.79 1.48
CA ASN A 149 -12.74 8.18 0.10
C ASN A 149 -12.06 7.20 -0.87
N GLU A 150 -12.82 6.65 -1.82
CA GLU A 150 -12.26 6.12 -3.07
C GLU A 150 -12.16 7.29 -4.07
N LYS A 151 -11.02 7.41 -4.76
CA LYS A 151 -10.71 8.53 -5.66
C LYS A 151 -10.02 8.01 -6.91
N ASN A 152 -10.18 8.72 -8.02
CA ASN A 152 -9.36 8.50 -9.21
C ASN A 152 -8.07 9.32 -9.12
N ILE A 153 -7.01 8.80 -9.74
CA ILE A 153 -5.74 9.47 -9.97
C ILE A 153 -5.49 9.58 -11.47
N VAL A 154 -5.10 10.77 -11.93
CA VAL A 154 -4.76 11.02 -13.33
C VAL A 154 -3.29 10.68 -13.55
N ILE A 155 -3.02 9.67 -14.38
CA ILE A 155 -1.67 9.28 -14.80
C ILE A 155 -1.58 9.48 -16.31
N GLN A 156 -0.68 10.35 -16.77
CA GLN A 156 -0.49 10.67 -18.20
C GLN A 156 -1.78 11.09 -18.94
N GLY A 157 -2.69 11.77 -18.23
CA GLY A 157 -3.98 12.22 -18.76
C GLY A 157 -5.11 11.17 -18.74
N VAL A 158 -4.86 9.98 -18.21
CA VAL A 158 -5.86 8.91 -18.05
C VAL A 158 -6.20 8.73 -16.57
N GLU A 159 -7.48 8.70 -16.23
CA GLU A 159 -7.95 8.38 -14.88
C GLU A 159 -7.87 6.87 -14.58
N TYR A 160 -7.35 6.54 -13.40
CA TYR A 160 -7.38 5.20 -12.83
C TYR A 160 -7.93 5.25 -11.40
N PRO A 161 -8.73 4.27 -10.95
CA PRO A 161 -9.12 4.18 -9.55
C PRO A 161 -7.87 3.98 -8.68
N GLN A 162 -7.72 4.78 -7.63
CA GLN A 162 -6.61 4.66 -6.71
C GLN A 162 -6.72 3.33 -5.95
N PRO A 163 -5.71 2.44 -5.98
CA PRO A 163 -5.78 1.14 -5.33
C PRO A 163 -5.48 1.26 -3.83
N ARG A 164 -6.24 2.11 -3.12
CA ARG A 164 -6.31 2.26 -1.65
C ARG A 164 -7.31 3.39 -1.35
N LEU A 165 -8.08 3.25 -0.28
CA LEU A 165 -8.95 4.32 0.21
C LEU A 165 -8.12 5.34 1.00
N VAL A 166 -8.53 6.61 0.99
CA VAL A 166 -7.81 7.70 1.69
C VAL A 166 -8.72 8.59 2.51
N ALA A 167 -8.14 9.25 3.50
CA ALA A 167 -8.73 10.41 4.18
C ALA A 167 -7.62 11.41 4.53
N TRP A 168 -7.94 12.70 4.53
CA TRP A 168 -6.99 13.78 4.84
C TRP A 168 -7.48 14.56 6.06
N TYR A 169 -6.52 14.98 6.89
CA TYR A 169 -6.73 15.95 7.96
C TYR A 169 -5.52 16.89 8.00
N GLY A 170 -5.75 18.20 8.04
CA GLY A 170 -4.71 19.22 7.95
C GLY A 170 -5.30 20.62 7.65
N PRO A 171 -4.52 21.70 7.83
CA PRO A 171 -4.99 23.07 7.73
C PRO A 171 -5.30 23.55 6.32
N LEU A 172 -4.70 22.91 5.30
CA LEU A 172 -4.87 23.23 3.89
C LEU A 172 -5.47 22.03 3.12
N PRO A 173 -6.15 22.26 1.99
CA PRO A 173 -6.54 21.19 1.07
C PRO A 173 -5.31 20.48 0.49
N TYR A 174 -5.37 19.15 0.39
CA TYR A 174 -4.31 18.33 -0.19
C TYR A 174 -4.67 17.91 -1.61
N SER A 175 -3.84 18.32 -2.58
CA SER A 175 -4.02 18.02 -4.00
C SER A 175 -2.95 17.06 -4.49
N TYR A 176 -3.36 15.85 -4.88
CA TYR A 176 -2.46 14.79 -5.38
C TYR A 176 -3.00 14.16 -6.67
N SER A 177 -2.14 14.05 -7.69
CA SER A 177 -2.43 13.39 -8.98
C SER A 177 -3.75 13.84 -9.67
N GLY A 178 -4.15 15.10 -9.49
CA GLY A 178 -5.38 15.67 -10.07
C GLY A 178 -6.62 15.66 -9.16
N THR A 179 -6.56 15.02 -7.99
CA THR A 179 -7.65 15.01 -7.00
C THR A 179 -7.30 15.89 -5.80
N THR A 180 -8.24 16.73 -5.35
CA THR A 180 -8.14 17.48 -4.09
C THR A 180 -8.97 16.82 -2.98
N LEU A 181 -8.46 16.90 -1.75
CA LEU A 181 -9.15 16.60 -0.50
C LEU A 181 -9.20 17.88 0.33
N GLU A 182 -10.39 18.26 0.81
CA GLU A 182 -10.59 19.50 1.58
C GLU A 182 -9.87 19.50 2.93
N ALA A 183 -9.53 20.69 3.42
CA ALA A 183 -8.98 20.87 4.77
C ALA A 183 -9.96 20.34 5.84
N LYS A 184 -9.43 19.64 6.86
CA LYS A 184 -10.25 19.04 7.93
C LYS A 184 -9.46 18.90 9.23
N GLU A 185 -10.08 19.23 10.36
CA GLU A 185 -9.45 19.11 11.68
C GLU A 185 -9.16 17.65 12.05
N MET A 186 -8.01 17.39 12.69
CA MET A 186 -7.66 16.06 13.18
C MET A 186 -8.59 15.63 14.32
N PRO A 187 -9.26 14.46 14.25
CA PRO A 187 -10.05 13.95 15.37
C PRO A 187 -9.14 13.62 16.58
N PRO A 188 -9.68 13.60 17.82
CA PRO A 188 -8.87 13.50 19.04
C PRO A 188 -7.91 12.30 19.11
N SER A 189 -8.28 11.15 18.54
CA SER A 189 -7.42 9.97 18.47
C SER A 189 -6.19 10.16 17.57
N ILE A 190 -6.33 10.93 16.48
CA ILE A 190 -5.23 11.31 15.60
C ILE A 190 -4.37 12.39 16.26
N LEU A 191 -4.98 13.36 16.95
CA LEU A 191 -4.25 14.42 17.66
C LEU A 191 -3.41 13.88 18.82
N GLN A 192 -3.91 12.90 19.57
CA GLN A 192 -3.13 12.19 20.60
C GLN A 192 -1.94 11.44 20.00
N LEU A 193 -2.13 10.80 18.84
CA LEU A 193 -1.05 10.12 18.13
C LEU A 193 -0.01 11.10 17.58
N LYS A 194 -0.43 12.25 17.02
CA LYS A 194 0.45 13.36 16.58
C LYS A 194 1.44 13.71 17.70
N HIS A 195 0.94 14.08 18.88
CA HIS A 195 1.80 14.53 19.99
C HIS A 195 2.78 13.43 20.43
N ARG A 196 2.35 12.16 20.50
CA ARG A 196 3.24 11.01 20.81
C ARG A 196 4.35 10.82 19.77
N VAL A 197 4.07 11.07 18.48
CA VAL A 197 5.06 11.02 17.40
C VAL A 197 6.03 12.20 17.50
N GLU A 198 5.55 13.42 17.80
CA GLU A 198 6.40 14.61 18.01
C GLU A 198 7.31 14.46 19.23
N ASP A 199 6.81 13.91 20.34
CA ASP A 199 7.63 13.63 21.52
C ASP A 199 8.70 12.55 21.25
N TYR A 200 8.38 11.55 20.42
CA TYR A 200 9.36 10.57 19.96
C TYR A 200 10.42 11.19 19.03
N LEU A 201 10.04 12.09 18.13
CA LEU A 201 10.97 12.81 17.24
C LEU A 201 11.98 13.67 18.02
N LYS A 202 11.55 14.32 19.11
CA LYS A 202 12.43 15.10 20.01
C LYS A 202 13.55 14.24 20.62
N MET A 203 13.31 12.94 20.86
CA MET A 203 14.35 12.00 21.34
C MET A 203 15.51 11.82 20.36
N PHE A 204 15.31 12.11 19.07
CA PHE A 204 16.32 12.04 18.01
C PHE A 204 16.84 13.43 17.60
N ASN A 205 16.55 14.46 18.41
CA ASN A 205 16.81 15.88 18.16
C ASN A 205 16.06 16.49 16.96
N ILE A 206 15.05 15.80 16.44
CA ILE A 206 14.21 16.29 15.33
C ILE A 206 13.06 17.11 15.92
N ASN A 207 13.10 18.42 15.69
CA ASN A 207 12.11 19.37 16.22
C ASN A 207 11.24 19.90 15.09
N VAL A 208 10.10 19.24 14.84
CA VAL A 208 9.12 19.59 13.81
C VAL A 208 7.71 19.60 14.41
N GLU A 209 6.82 20.42 13.85
CA GLU A 209 5.38 20.36 14.18
C GLU A 209 4.60 19.69 13.03
N LEU A 210 3.92 18.59 13.33
CA LEU A 210 3.19 17.77 12.38
C LEU A 210 1.74 18.27 12.26
N ASN A 211 1.51 19.26 11.40
CA ASN A 211 0.18 19.87 11.25
C ASN A 211 -0.77 19.14 10.29
N SER A 212 -0.33 18.08 9.60
CA SER A 212 -1.15 17.34 8.64
C SER A 212 -0.95 15.82 8.71
N VAL A 213 -1.93 15.05 8.22
CA VAL A 213 -1.85 13.60 8.09
C VAL A 213 -2.68 13.07 6.91
N LEU A 214 -2.08 12.19 6.11
CA LEU A 214 -2.77 11.40 5.09
C LEU A 214 -3.00 9.96 5.58
N LEU A 215 -4.26 9.62 5.82
CA LEU A 215 -4.69 8.25 6.10
C LEU A 215 -4.80 7.47 4.79
N ASN A 216 -4.25 6.26 4.80
CA ASN A 216 -4.28 5.33 3.67
C ASN A 216 -4.76 3.96 4.18
N LEU A 217 -5.91 3.49 3.70
CA LEU A 217 -6.45 2.16 3.96
C LEU A 217 -6.21 1.25 2.75
N TYR A 218 -5.32 0.29 2.93
CA TYR A 218 -5.09 -0.83 2.02
C TYR A 218 -6.04 -1.95 2.44
N ARG A 219 -7.08 -2.22 1.66
CA ARG A 219 -8.15 -3.17 1.99
C ARG A 219 -7.66 -4.62 2.01
N ASP A 220 -6.83 -4.98 1.03
CA ASP A 220 -6.30 -6.32 0.79
C ASP A 220 -4.87 -6.28 0.19
N GLU A 221 -4.35 -7.41 -0.27
CA GLU A 221 -3.06 -7.53 -0.96
C GLU A 221 -3.00 -6.86 -2.35
N LYS A 222 -4.14 -6.51 -2.94
CA LYS A 222 -4.26 -5.88 -4.27
C LYS A 222 -4.18 -4.36 -4.16
N ASP A 223 -4.53 -3.76 -3.03
CA ASP A 223 -4.28 -2.35 -2.76
C ASP A 223 -2.77 -2.07 -2.60
N SER A 224 -2.31 -0.90 -3.05
CA SER A 224 -0.89 -0.51 -3.21
C SER A 224 -0.70 1.01 -3.38
N VAL A 225 0.55 1.46 -3.36
CA VAL A 225 0.96 2.76 -3.92
C VAL A 225 2.17 2.54 -4.84
N ALA A 226 2.27 3.35 -5.90
CA ALA A 226 3.36 3.27 -6.86
C ALA A 226 4.68 3.82 -6.28
N TRP A 227 5.75 3.78 -7.08
CA TRP A 227 7.00 4.48 -6.76
C TRP A 227 6.77 5.99 -6.80
N HIS A 228 6.94 6.65 -5.66
CA HIS A 228 6.83 8.10 -5.49
C HIS A 228 7.86 8.57 -4.46
N SER A 229 7.97 9.87 -4.28
CA SER A 229 8.57 10.50 -3.10
C SER A 229 7.55 11.49 -2.58
N ASP A 230 7.62 11.81 -1.29
CA ASP A 230 6.83 12.89 -0.70
C ASP A 230 7.62 14.20 -0.91
N ASP A 231 7.62 14.70 -2.16
CA ASP A 231 8.37 15.90 -2.59
C ASP A 231 7.48 17.07 -3.07
N GLU A 232 6.21 17.12 -2.63
CA GLU A 232 5.34 18.29 -2.80
C GLU A 232 5.92 19.57 -2.17
N LEU A 233 6.00 20.66 -2.96
CA LEU A 233 6.66 21.92 -2.57
C LEU A 233 6.17 22.54 -1.26
N SER A 234 4.89 22.36 -0.92
CA SER A 234 4.30 22.87 0.32
C SER A 234 4.81 22.19 1.58
N MET A 235 5.65 21.16 1.49
CA MET A 235 6.31 20.53 2.64
C MET A 235 7.74 21.04 2.86
N GLY A 236 8.20 22.01 2.06
CA GLY A 236 9.52 22.62 2.19
C GLY A 236 10.68 21.73 1.74
N VAL A 237 11.87 21.99 2.26
CA VAL A 237 13.12 21.33 1.84
C VAL A 237 13.50 20.24 2.83
N CYS A 238 13.64 18.99 2.37
CA CYS A 238 13.96 17.81 3.19
C CYS A 238 12.94 17.55 4.33
N PRO A 239 11.65 17.32 4.00
CA PRO A 239 10.60 17.14 5.02
C PRO A 239 10.78 15.87 5.85
N THR A 240 10.70 16.01 7.17
CA THR A 240 10.49 14.89 8.10
C THR A 240 9.07 14.34 7.93
N ILE A 241 8.96 13.03 7.73
CA ILE A 241 7.68 12.33 7.51
C ILE A 241 7.57 11.15 8.46
N ALA A 242 6.45 11.02 9.16
CA ALA A 242 6.22 9.97 10.15
C ALA A 242 5.02 9.08 9.78
N SER A 243 5.26 7.79 9.59
CA SER A 243 4.29 6.77 9.17
C SER A 243 3.99 5.79 10.33
N VAL A 244 2.76 5.84 10.87
CA VAL A 244 2.26 4.85 11.84
C VAL A 244 1.44 3.78 11.12
N SER A 245 1.70 2.51 11.42
CA SER A 245 1.10 1.35 10.74
C SER A 245 0.20 0.51 11.66
N LEU A 246 -1.00 0.19 11.19
CA LEU A 246 -2.02 -0.57 11.92
C LEU A 246 -2.61 -1.70 11.07
N GLY A 247 -2.88 -2.86 11.66
CA GLY A 247 -3.39 -4.03 10.95
C GLY A 247 -2.28 -4.83 10.26
N ALA A 248 -2.54 -5.31 9.04
CA ALA A 248 -1.68 -6.28 8.37
C ALA A 248 -0.26 -5.77 8.09
N ILE A 249 0.73 -6.64 8.29
CA ILE A 249 2.12 -6.38 7.88
C ILE A 249 2.17 -6.24 6.35
N ARG A 250 2.71 -5.13 5.87
CA ARG A 250 2.97 -4.88 4.44
C ARG A 250 4.42 -4.44 4.24
N LYS A 251 4.97 -4.74 3.06
CA LYS A 251 6.29 -4.22 2.68
C LYS A 251 6.23 -2.72 2.38
N PHE A 252 7.19 -1.99 2.92
CA PHE A 252 7.55 -0.66 2.45
C PHE A 252 8.90 -0.77 1.76
N GLU A 253 8.93 -0.59 0.44
CA GLU A 253 10.14 -0.72 -0.38
C GLU A 253 10.69 0.67 -0.73
N ILE A 254 12.01 0.83 -0.73
CA ILE A 254 12.72 2.04 -1.16
C ILE A 254 13.74 1.71 -2.26
N ARG A 255 14.06 2.69 -3.10
CA ARG A 255 15.12 2.65 -4.14
C ARG A 255 15.66 4.05 -4.40
N PRO A 256 16.89 4.23 -4.89
CA PRO A 256 17.40 5.56 -5.23
C PRO A 256 16.66 6.20 -6.42
N LYS A 257 16.66 7.53 -6.50
CA LYS A 257 16.26 8.26 -7.72
C LYS A 257 17.41 8.21 -8.74
N LYS A 258 17.09 7.84 -9.99
CA LYS A 258 18.05 7.59 -11.09
C LYS A 258 19.01 8.74 -11.45
N HIS A 259 18.82 9.94 -10.91
CA HIS A 259 19.67 11.11 -11.16
C HIS A 259 20.66 11.40 -10.02
N VAL A 260 20.58 10.67 -8.90
CA VAL A 260 21.47 10.83 -7.74
C VAL A 260 22.75 10.05 -8.01
N LYS A 261 23.82 10.77 -8.39
CA LYS A 261 25.08 10.18 -8.87
C LYS A 261 25.72 9.24 -7.85
N ASP A 262 25.62 9.61 -6.57
CA ASP A 262 26.22 8.89 -5.43
C ASP A 262 25.50 7.57 -5.12
N LEU A 263 24.34 7.31 -5.74
CA LEU A 263 23.49 6.13 -5.52
C LEU A 263 23.23 5.34 -6.82
N ALA A 264 24.20 5.35 -7.74
CA ALA A 264 24.08 4.75 -9.07
C ALA A 264 24.16 3.20 -9.12
N ASP A 265 24.05 2.50 -7.98
CA ASP A 265 24.07 1.03 -7.93
C ASP A 265 22.69 0.37 -8.18
N ASP A 266 21.63 1.18 -8.22
CA ASP A 266 20.21 0.78 -8.34
C ASP A 266 19.73 -0.15 -7.19
N THR A 267 20.46 -0.21 -6.06
CA THR A 267 20.15 -1.10 -4.93
C THR A 267 18.81 -0.75 -4.29
N MET A 268 17.97 -1.78 -4.13
CA MET A 268 16.64 -1.65 -3.55
C MET A 268 16.62 -2.24 -2.14
N TYR A 269 15.88 -1.59 -1.25
CA TYR A 269 15.71 -2.04 0.14
C TYR A 269 14.22 -2.16 0.49
N TYR A 270 13.89 -2.91 1.55
CA TYR A 270 12.54 -2.91 2.11
C TYR A 270 12.53 -3.13 3.63
N ILE A 271 11.48 -2.63 4.27
CA ILE A 271 11.15 -2.88 5.67
C ILE A 271 9.73 -3.44 5.79
N ASN A 272 9.52 -4.35 6.75
CA ASN A 272 8.21 -4.94 7.03
C ASN A 272 7.52 -4.10 8.13
N LEU A 273 6.56 -3.25 7.74
CA LEU A 273 5.87 -2.37 8.69
C LEU A 273 4.76 -3.15 9.42
N SER A 274 4.94 -3.39 10.71
CA SER A 274 4.00 -4.14 11.55
C SER A 274 2.93 -3.29 12.20
N HIS A 275 1.89 -3.94 12.72
CA HIS A 275 0.91 -3.32 13.61
C HIS A 275 1.62 -2.61 14.78
N GLY A 276 1.17 -1.39 15.09
CA GLY A 276 1.72 -0.56 16.17
C GLY A 276 3.07 0.11 15.88
N SER A 277 3.70 -0.17 14.72
CA SER A 277 5.02 0.36 14.39
C SER A 277 4.99 1.78 13.82
N LEU A 278 6.06 2.52 14.09
CA LEU A 278 6.36 3.84 13.54
C LEU A 278 7.60 3.74 12.65
N LEU A 279 7.50 4.28 11.43
CA LEU A 279 8.64 4.59 10.56
C LEU A 279 8.70 6.09 10.33
N ILE A 280 9.85 6.71 10.61
CA ILE A 280 10.17 8.08 10.21
C ILE A 280 11.14 8.01 9.01
N MET A 281 10.92 8.87 8.03
CA MET A 281 11.88 9.23 6.98
C MET A 281 12.30 10.67 7.22
N ASP A 282 13.61 10.94 7.23
CA ASP A 282 14.13 12.27 7.58
C ASP A 282 15.31 12.70 6.70
N GLY A 283 15.59 14.00 6.71
CA GLY A 283 16.64 14.61 5.92
C GLY A 283 16.41 14.41 4.41
N SER A 284 17.45 13.97 3.70
CA SER A 284 17.47 13.94 2.24
C SER A 284 16.66 12.78 1.63
N MET A 285 15.97 11.96 2.44
CA MET A 285 15.19 10.80 1.99
C MET A 285 14.28 11.10 0.80
N GLN A 286 13.49 12.18 0.85
CA GLN A 286 12.55 12.50 -0.25
C GLN A 286 13.23 13.11 -1.48
N LYS A 287 14.47 13.59 -1.36
CA LYS A 287 15.29 14.00 -2.51
C LYS A 287 15.94 12.78 -3.16
N ASP A 288 16.58 11.94 -2.36
CA ASP A 288 17.47 10.88 -2.84
C ASP A 288 16.75 9.56 -3.17
N TRP A 289 15.66 9.26 -2.47
CA TRP A 289 14.96 7.97 -2.52
C TRP A 289 13.52 8.09 -3.01
N MET A 290 13.06 7.09 -3.76
CA MET A 290 11.64 6.80 -3.98
C MET A 290 11.21 5.66 -3.07
N HIS A 291 9.95 5.65 -2.68
CA HIS A 291 9.34 4.60 -1.87
C HIS A 291 8.00 4.10 -2.45
N ARG A 292 7.57 2.90 -2.02
CA ARG A 292 6.27 2.30 -2.39
C ARG A 292 5.76 1.27 -1.37
N VAL A 293 4.46 0.95 -1.46
CA VAL A 293 3.86 -0.27 -0.89
C VAL A 293 3.36 -1.14 -2.05
N PRO A 294 4.06 -2.24 -2.41
CA PRO A 294 3.68 -3.08 -3.56
C PRO A 294 2.41 -3.89 -3.28
N LYS A 295 1.77 -4.37 -4.35
CA LYS A 295 0.79 -5.46 -4.28
C LYS A 295 1.51 -6.75 -3.83
N GLU A 296 0.82 -7.62 -3.12
CA GLU A 296 1.37 -8.90 -2.65
C GLU A 296 0.59 -10.08 -3.24
N TYR A 297 1.19 -11.27 -3.29
CA TYR A 297 0.64 -12.48 -3.94
C TYR A 297 0.01 -13.48 -2.96
N HIS A 298 -0.12 -13.08 -1.70
CA HIS A 298 -0.71 -13.87 -0.62
C HIS A 298 -1.70 -12.98 0.10
N ASP A 299 -2.87 -13.54 0.41
CA ASP A 299 -4.00 -12.87 1.04
C ASP A 299 -3.57 -12.00 2.22
N LYS A 300 -3.99 -10.72 2.24
CA LYS A 300 -3.76 -9.82 3.37
C LYS A 300 -5.08 -9.24 3.87
N SER A 301 -5.22 -9.19 5.20
CA SER A 301 -6.22 -8.36 5.85
C SER A 301 -5.87 -6.87 5.70
N ALA A 302 -6.80 -6.00 6.10
CA ALA A 302 -6.62 -4.56 5.95
C ALA A 302 -5.42 -4.00 6.73
N ARG A 303 -4.75 -2.99 6.14
CA ARG A 303 -3.75 -2.14 6.78
C ARG A 303 -4.20 -0.68 6.72
N ILE A 304 -4.25 -0.02 7.87
CA ILE A 304 -4.36 1.45 7.97
C ILE A 304 -2.95 2.02 8.17
N ASN A 305 -2.66 3.13 7.50
CA ASN A 305 -1.41 3.85 7.57
C ASN A 305 -1.71 5.35 7.78
N LEU A 306 -1.14 5.94 8.81
CA LEU A 306 -1.20 7.39 9.06
C LEU A 306 0.16 8.00 8.69
N THR A 307 0.25 8.76 7.60
CA THR A 307 1.47 9.49 7.22
C THR A 307 1.34 10.95 7.64
N PHE A 308 1.96 11.32 8.76
CA PHE A 308 2.02 12.68 9.30
C PHE A 308 3.14 13.48 8.64
N ARG A 309 2.85 14.76 8.34
CA ARG A 309 3.78 15.69 7.66
C ARG A 309 3.55 17.13 8.13
N THR A 310 4.55 17.99 7.97
CA THR A 310 4.39 19.45 8.06
C THR A 310 4.04 20.02 6.68
N VAL A 311 2.99 20.83 6.60
CA VAL A 311 2.59 21.57 5.40
C VAL A 311 2.61 23.07 5.72
N TYR A 312 3.31 23.83 4.90
CA TYR A 312 3.43 25.28 4.96
C TYR A 312 2.43 25.93 4.00
N CYS A 313 1.93 27.12 4.36
CA CYS A 313 1.34 28.03 3.39
C CYS A 313 2.46 28.54 2.47
N ASN A 314 2.24 28.50 1.16
CA ASN A 314 3.05 29.25 0.22
C ASN A 314 2.39 30.63 0.06
N ASP A 315 2.88 31.61 0.82
CA ASP A 315 2.60 33.04 0.65
C ASP A 315 3.41 33.63 -0.54
#